data_AF-A0A832VLJ3-F1
#
_entry.id   AF-A0A832VLJ3-F1
#
_cell.length_a   1.000
_cell.length_b   1.000
_cell.length_c   1.000
_cell.angle_alpha   90.00
_cell.angle_beta   90.00
_cell.angle_gamma   90.00
#
_symmetry.space_group_name_H-M   'P 1'
#
loop_
_entity.id
_entity.type
_entity.pdbx_description
1 polymer ?
#
loop_
_entity_poly.entity_id
_entity_poly.type
_entity_poly.pdbx_seq_one_letter_code
_entity_poly.pdbx_strand_id
1 'polypeptide(L)' 'VYGLEHLEDALDYSMQYGRGKPKSLIEKFVKMYVNDVTVDMGEPGEKSVRTFFEMAQKKNLIPDYKIQIS' A
#
# COMPACT_ATOMS: atom_id res chain seq x y z
N VAL A 1 12.06 0.13 -10.07
CA VAL A 1 10.74 -0.49 -10.33
C VAL A 1 10.11 0.23 -11.51
N TYR A 2 9.76 -0.50 -12.57
CA TYR A 2 9.36 0.08 -13.86
C TYR A 2 8.31 1.21 -13.74
N GLY A 3 7.22 1.00 -13.00
CA GLY A 3 6.18 2.02 -12.84
C GLY A 3 6.62 3.30 -12.11
N LEU A 4 7.64 3.23 -11.25
CA LEU A 4 8.21 4.41 -10.59
C LEU A 4 9.18 5.17 -11.52
N GLU A 5 9.89 4.43 -12.39
CA GLU A 5 10.80 4.99 -13.39
C GLU A 5 10.06 5.59 -14.60
N HIS A 6 8.86 5.10 -14.88
CA HIS A 6 7.99 5.52 -15.99
C HIS A 6 6.68 6.13 -15.47
N LEU A 7 6.78 7.11 -14.56
CA LEU A 7 5.63 7.66 -13.84
C LEU A 7 4.57 8.27 -14.77
N GLU A 8 4.97 9.03 -15.80
CA GLU A 8 4.00 9.66 -16.71
C GLU A 8 3.18 8.63 -17.49
N ASP A 9 3.84 7.61 -18.06
CA ASP A 9 3.17 6.53 -18.78
C ASP A 9 2.23 5.73 -17.86
N ALA A 10 2.67 5.47 -16.62
CA ALA A 10 1.86 4.81 -15.60
C ALA A 10 0.65 5.65 -15.17
N LEU A 11 0.81 6.97 -15.09
CA LEU A 11 -0.28 7.90 -14.77
C LEU A 11 -1.30 7.98 -15.91
N ASP A 12 -0.84 8.09 -17.15
CA ASP A 12 -1.72 8.14 -18.32
C ASP A 12 -2.56 6.87 -18.45
N TYR A 13 -1.96 5.70 -18.18
CA TYR A 13 -2.72 4.46 -18.06
C TYR A 13 -3.72 4.50 -16.90
N SER A 14 -3.32 5.01 -15.73
CA SER A 14 -4.17 5.08 -14.53
C SER A 14 -5.38 5.99 -14.68
N MET A 15 -5.31 7.01 -15.56
CA MET A 15 -6.40 7.97 -15.79
C MET A 15 -7.71 7.32 -16.22
N GLN A 16 -7.68 6.19 -16.93
CA GLN A 16 -8.89 5.46 -17.32
C GLN A 16 -9.71 4.95 -16.11
N TYR A 17 -9.04 4.73 -14.97
CA TYR A 17 -9.65 4.30 -13.71
C TYR A 17 -9.92 5.47 -12.75
N GLY A 18 -9.50 6.68 -13.13
CA GLY A 18 -9.62 7.89 -12.33
C GLY A 18 -11.04 8.45 -12.20
N ARG A 19 -12.06 7.82 -12.82
CA ARG A 19 -13.48 8.22 -12.74
C ARG A 19 -13.71 9.71 -13.07
N GLY A 20 -13.02 10.21 -14.11
CA GLY A 20 -13.11 11.59 -14.56
C GLY A 20 -12.46 12.63 -13.64
N LYS A 21 -11.61 12.21 -12.69
CA LYS A 21 -10.87 13.14 -11.83
C LYS A 21 -9.70 13.79 -12.58
N PRO A 22 -9.28 15.01 -12.18
CA PRO A 22 -8.12 15.68 -12.78
C PRO A 22 -6.83 14.86 -12.62
N LYS A 23 -5.94 14.90 -13.62
CA LYS A 23 -4.66 14.18 -13.61
C LYS A 23 -3.81 14.50 -12.38
N SER A 24 -3.76 15.78 -11.98
CA SER A 24 -3.03 16.22 -10.78
C SER A 24 -3.56 15.59 -9.48
N LEU A 25 -4.87 15.32 -9.39
CA LEU A 25 -5.45 14.65 -8.23
C LEU A 25 -5.11 13.16 -8.23
N ILE A 26 -5.17 12.51 -9.40
CA ILE A 26 -4.79 11.10 -9.55
C ILE A 26 -3.30 10.91 -9.26
N GLU A 27 -2.43 11.80 -9.76
CA GLU A 27 -1.01 11.79 -9.47
C GLU A 27 -0.73 11.86 -7.97
N LYS A 28 -1.36 12.81 -7.27
CA LYS A 28 -1.23 12.92 -5.82
C LYS A 28 -1.69 11.64 -5.12
N PHE A 29 -2.82 11.09 -5.54
CA PHE A 29 -3.37 9.85 -4.96
C PHE A 29 -2.43 8.66 -5.16
N VAL A 30 -1.91 8.46 -6.37
CA VAL A 30 -0.96 7.39 -6.68
C VAL A 30 0.28 7.50 -5.81
N LYS A 31 0.89 8.69 -5.71
CA LYS A 31 2.09 8.93 -4.89
C LYS A 31 1.89 8.67 -3.39
N MET A 32 0.65 8.76 -2.88
CA MET A 32 0.35 8.43 -1.48
C MET A 32 0.44 6.93 -1.17
N TYR A 33 0.14 6.07 -2.15
CA TYR A 33 -0.01 4.62 -1.95
C TYR A 33 0.99 3.77 -2.75
N VAL A 34 1.72 4.38 -3.68
CA VAL A 34 2.75 3.73 -4.50
C VAL A 34 4.08 4.44 -4.23
N ASN A 35 4.89 3.84 -3.36
CA ASN A 35 6.20 4.34 -2.93
C ASN A 35 7.09 3.16 -2.52
N ASP A 36 8.23 3.45 -1.88
CA ASP A 36 9.21 2.44 -1.49
C ASP A 36 8.61 1.34 -0.60
N VAL A 37 7.64 1.66 0.27
CA VAL A 37 6.94 0.68 1.12
C VAL A 37 6.11 -0.30 0.29
N THR A 38 5.59 0.15 -0.86
CA THR A 38 4.87 -0.72 -1.82
C THR A 38 5.80 -1.69 -2.53
N VAL A 39 7.06 -1.29 -2.74
CA VAL A 39 8.09 -2.13 -3.36
C VAL A 39 8.60 -3.16 -2.36
N ASP A 40 8.95 -2.68 -1.17
CA ASP A 40 9.39 -3.49 -0.06
C ASP A 40 9.00 -2.77 1.24
N MET A 41 8.13 -3.41 2.03
CA MET A 41 7.67 -2.87 3.30
C MET A 41 8.79 -2.86 4.36
N GLY A 42 9.81 -3.70 4.17
CA GLY A 42 10.91 -3.93 5.10
C GLY A 42 10.47 -4.34 6.51
N GLU A 43 11.45 -4.38 7.41
CA GLU A 43 11.22 -4.68 8.82
C GLU A 43 10.15 -3.78 9.49
N PRO A 44 10.12 -2.44 9.24
CA PRO A 44 9.09 -1.59 9.84
C PRO A 44 7.68 -1.96 9.37
N GLY A 45 7.54 -2.32 8.10
CA GLY A 45 6.29 -2.77 7.51
C GLY A 45 5.80 -4.07 8.13
N GLU A 46 6.66 -5.09 8.19
CA GLU A 46 6.32 -6.37 8.83
C GLU A 46 5.92 -6.18 10.30
N LYS A 47 6.66 -5.37 11.04
CA LYS A 47 6.37 -5.06 12.44
C LYS A 47 5.02 -4.37 12.59
N SER A 48 4.66 -3.48 11.67
CA SER A 48 3.37 -2.79 11.69
C SER A 48 2.20 -3.77 11.50
N VAL A 49 2.33 -4.71 10.55
CA VAL A 49 1.32 -5.73 10.28
C VAL A 49 1.19 -6.68 11.47
N ARG A 50 2.32 -7.12 12.06
CA ARG A 50 2.33 -7.96 13.26
C ARG A 50 1.60 -7.28 14.42
N THR A 51 1.96 -6.03 14.70
CA THR A 51 1.35 -5.23 15.77
C THR A 51 -0.16 -5.10 15.56
N PHE A 52 -0.60 -4.85 14.32
CA PHE A 52 -2.01 -4.72 13.99
C PHE A 52 -2.81 -6.01 14.29
N PHE A 53 -2.28 -7.18 13.91
CA PHE A 53 -2.92 -8.46 14.21
C PHE A 53 -2.89 -8.81 15.70
N GLU A 54 -1.79 -8.51 16.41
CA GLU A 54 -1.73 -8.69 17.87
C GLU A 54 -2.77 -7.82 18.59
N MET A 55 -3.02 -6.60 18.11
CA MET A 55 -4.09 -5.74 18.64
C MET A 55 -5.48 -6.34 18.41
N ALA A 56 -5.70 -6.98 17.25
CA ALA A 56 -6.96 -7.66 16.96
C ALA A 56 -7.17 -8.89 17.86
N GLN A 57 -6.12 -9.70 18.10
CA GLN A 57 -6.15 -10.83 19.03
C GLN A 57 -6.44 -10.38 20.47
N LYS A 58 -5.76 -9.34 20.95
CA LYS A 58 -6.00 -8.75 22.29
C LYS A 58 -7.45 -8.27 22.48
N LYS A 59 -8.12 -7.90 21.40
CA LYS A 59 -9.53 -7.48 21.40
C LYS A 59 -10.52 -8.61 21.10
N ASN A 60 -10.05 -9.85 20.96
CA ASN A 60 -10.85 -11.02 20.57
C ASN A 60 -11.61 -10.81 19.24
N LEU A 61 -11.06 -10.01 18.32
CA LEU A 61 -11.66 -9.79 16.99
C LEU A 61 -11.32 -10.92 16.01
N ILE A 62 -10.25 -11.66 16.29
CA ILE A 62 -9.78 -12.82 15.53
C ILE A 62 -9.30 -13.92 16.49
N PRO A 63 -9.24 -15.19 16.06
CA PRO A 63 -8.70 -16.29 16.86
C PRO A 63 -7.23 -16.09 17.25
N ASP A 64 -6.81 -16.75 18.32
CA ASP A 64 -5.41 -16.80 18.70
C ASP A 64 -4.66 -17.80 17.81
N TYR A 65 -3.64 -17.29 17.10
CA TYR A 65 -2.74 -18.07 16.27
C TYR A 65 -1.39 -17.36 16.16
N LYS A 66 -0.34 -18.12 15.86
CA LYS A 66 0.99 -17.55 15.63
C LYS A 66 0.99 -16.76 14.32
N ILE A 67 1.15 -15.43 14.42
CA ILE A 67 1.26 -14.54 13.26
C ILE A 67 2.54 -14.89 12.48
N GLN A 68 2.38 -15.37 11.25
CA GLN A 68 3.46 -15.61 10.30
C GLN A 68 3.42 -14.52 9.23
N ILE A 69 4.49 -13.73 9.19
CA ILE A 69 4.74 -12.71 8.17
C ILE A 69 6.17 -12.99 7.71
N SER A 70 6.33 -13.06 6.40
CA SER A 70 7.53 -13.45 5.65
C SER A 70 8.67 -12.46 5.79
#